data_AF-A0A258VJW3-F1
#
_entry.id   AF-A0A258VJW3-F1
#
_cell.length_a   1.000
_cell.length_b   1.000
_cell.length_c   1.000
_cell.angle_alpha   90.00
_cell.angle_beta   90.00
_cell.angle_gamma   90.00
#
_symmetry.space_group_name_H-M   'P 1'
#
loop_
_entity.id
_entity.type
_entity.pdbx_description
1 polymer ?
#
loop_
_entity_poly.entity_id
_entity_poly.type
_entity_poly.pdbx_seq_one_letter_code
_entity_poly.pdbx_strand_id
1 'polypeptide(L)'
;MLPKRSNDSLENWDLFVLRHQQLANVLVHFVSFLMFWLGPILGILVHPLFWLMFFSSGMVGVAGHYFLKDGTVDRKEATSSIEVVVFSSLMAVLFVSNSYQREIDRVKNKYRQFLLGNIPSHADAELFKKIGPQAV
;
A
#
# COMPACT_ATOMS: atom_id res chain seq x y z
N MET A 1 -30.00 -20.62 -5.66
CA MET A 1 -28.72 -20.44 -4.95
C MET A 1 -27.90 -19.41 -5.70
N LEU A 2 -27.75 -18.21 -5.16
CA LEU A 2 -26.81 -17.23 -5.71
C LEU A 2 -25.38 -17.73 -5.40
N PRO A 3 -24.42 -17.59 -6.33
CA PRO A 3 -23.04 -17.95 -6.06
C PRO A 3 -22.55 -17.15 -4.86
N LYS A 4 -21.98 -17.86 -3.88
CA LYS A 4 -21.33 -17.27 -2.72
C LYS A 4 -20.20 -16.38 -3.24
N ARG A 5 -20.35 -15.05 -3.18
CA ARG A 5 -19.27 -14.07 -3.42
C ARG A 5 -18.19 -14.30 -2.36
N SER A 6 -17.29 -15.24 -2.61
CA SER A 6 -16.18 -15.52 -1.71
C SER A 6 -14.99 -14.63 -2.10
N ASN A 7 -14.74 -13.61 -1.27
CA ASN A 7 -13.52 -12.77 -1.18
C ASN A 7 -13.52 -11.41 -1.93
N ASP A 8 -14.65 -10.68 -1.91
CA ASP A 8 -14.79 -9.33 -2.49
C ASP A 8 -14.21 -8.20 -1.59
N SER A 9 -13.04 -8.36 -0.96
CA SER A 9 -12.37 -7.23 -0.28
C SER A 9 -10.89 -7.15 -0.62
N LEU A 10 -10.38 -5.91 -0.70
CA LEU A 10 -8.96 -5.65 -0.85
C LEU A 10 -8.27 -5.94 0.49
N GLU A 11 -7.17 -6.69 0.44
CA GLU A 11 -6.33 -6.94 1.61
C GLU A 11 -5.43 -5.73 1.90
N ASN A 12 -4.88 -5.64 3.11
CA ASN A 12 -3.97 -4.55 3.49
C ASN A 12 -2.76 -4.45 2.54
N TRP A 13 -2.25 -5.60 2.07
CA TRP A 13 -1.20 -5.65 1.07
C TRP A 13 -1.66 -5.09 -0.29
N ASP A 14 -2.87 -5.43 -0.74
CA ASP A 14 -3.41 -4.89 -1.99
C ASP A 14 -3.53 -3.35 -1.91
N LEU A 15 -4.04 -2.84 -0.79
CA LEU A 15 -4.11 -1.40 -0.53
C LEU A 15 -2.73 -0.75 -0.50
N PHE A 16 -1.74 -1.41 0.11
CA PHE A 16 -0.36 -0.96 0.13
C PHE A 16 0.20 -0.85 -1.30
N VAL A 17 0.04 -1.89 -2.12
CA VAL A 17 0.51 -1.89 -3.52
C VAL A 17 -0.21 -0.85 -4.36
N LEU A 18 -1.52 -0.64 -4.16
CA LEU A 18 -2.27 0.42 -4.84
C LEU A 18 -1.71 1.81 -4.55
N ARG A 19 -1.21 2.06 -3.34
CA ARG A 19 -0.61 3.34 -2.93
C ARG A 19 0.83 3.51 -3.44
N HIS A 20 1.53 2.44 -3.80
CA HIS A 20 2.96 2.44 -4.15
C HIS A 20 3.22 2.02 -5.60
N GLN A 21 2.45 2.54 -6.56
CA GLN A 21 2.60 2.15 -7.96
C GLN A 21 3.62 2.98 -8.73
N GLN A 22 3.90 4.20 -8.30
CA GLN A 22 4.82 5.08 -9.01
C GLN A 22 6.26 4.66 -8.71
N LEU A 23 7.06 4.54 -9.77
CA LEU A 23 8.47 4.15 -9.65
C LEU A 23 9.24 5.07 -8.70
N ALA A 24 9.00 6.39 -8.76
CA ALA A 24 9.64 7.34 -7.85
C ALA A 24 9.32 7.03 -6.38
N ASN A 25 8.07 6.66 -6.08
CA ASN A 25 7.64 6.33 -4.72
C ASN A 25 8.29 5.01 -4.26
N VAL A 26 8.29 3.99 -5.11
CA VAL A 26 8.98 2.72 -4.86
C VAL A 26 10.47 2.93 -4.58
N LEU A 27 11.14 3.81 -5.35
CA LEU A 27 12.56 4.13 -5.14
C LEU A 27 12.81 4.82 -3.80
N VAL A 28 11.98 5.79 -3.39
CA VAL A 28 12.11 6.45 -2.09
C VAL A 28 11.94 5.45 -0.95
N HIS A 29 10.94 4.56 -1.04
CA HIS A 29 10.75 3.51 -0.04
C HIS A 29 11.85 2.46 -0.07
N PHE A 30 12.44 2.17 -1.23
CA PHE A 30 13.60 1.30 -1.32
C PHE A 30 14.82 1.90 -0.61
N VAL A 31 15.07 3.21 -0.76
CA VAL A 31 16.11 3.91 0.01
C VAL A 31 15.81 3.87 1.51
N SER A 32 14.56 4.12 1.91
CA SER A 32 14.13 4.00 3.31
C SER A 32 14.37 2.58 3.86
N PHE A 33 14.04 1.54 3.09
CA PHE A 33 14.31 0.14 3.42
C PHE A 33 15.81 -0.12 3.63
N LEU A 34 16.68 0.37 2.73
CA LEU A 34 18.13 0.23 2.89
C LEU A 34 18.62 0.93 4.15
N MET A 35 18.12 2.14 4.44
CA MET A 35 18.46 2.85 5.67
C MET A 35 18.03 2.10 6.92
N PHE A 36 16.83 1.52 6.91
CA PHE A 36 16.27 0.77 8.01
C PHE A 36 17.08 -0.50 8.31
N TRP A 37 17.44 -1.29 7.29
CA TRP A 37 18.15 -2.56 7.51
C TRP A 37 19.67 -2.42 7.59
N LEU A 38 20.28 -1.55 6.76
CA LEU A 38 21.73 -1.37 6.78
C LEU A 38 22.20 -0.48 7.94
N GLY A 39 21.38 0.45 8.41
CA GLY A 39 21.72 1.36 9.51
C GLY A 39 22.22 0.63 10.76
N PRO A 40 21.46 -0.32 11.32
CA PRO A 40 21.87 -1.10 12.49
C PRO A 40 23.09 -1.99 12.20
N ILE A 41 23.15 -2.63 11.02
CA ILE A 41 24.27 -3.49 10.61
C ILE A 41 25.57 -2.68 10.59
N LEU A 42 25.57 -1.54 9.92
CA LEU A 42 26.73 -0.63 9.86
C LEU A 42 27.00 0.06 11.21
N GLY A 43 25.96 0.30 12.00
CA GLY A 43 26.05 0.84 13.36
C GLY A 43 26.84 -0.05 14.31
N ILE A 44 26.67 -1.37 14.16
CA ILE A 44 27.38 -2.40 14.93
C ILE A 44 28.77 -2.67 14.36
N LEU A 45 28.88 -2.81 13.03
CA LEU A 45 30.11 -3.29 12.39
C LEU A 45 31.13 -2.19 12.06
N VAL A 46 30.68 -0.95 11.86
CA VAL A 46 31.52 0.12 11.32
C VAL A 46 31.61 1.31 12.26
N HIS A 47 30.49 1.98 12.55
CA HIS A 47 30.49 3.18 13.39
C HIS A 47 29.10 3.51 13.98
N PRO A 48 28.97 3.90 15.27
CA PRO A 48 27.68 4.18 15.89
C PRO A 48 26.84 5.26 15.20
N LEU A 49 27.44 6.18 14.44
CA LEU A 49 26.67 7.19 13.70
C LEU A 49 25.74 6.60 12.63
N PHE A 50 25.98 5.38 12.15
CA PHE A 50 25.09 4.73 11.18
C PHE A 50 23.71 4.37 11.78
N TRP A 51 23.57 4.35 13.10
CA TRP A 51 22.26 4.27 13.75
C TRP A 51 21.33 5.44 13.36
N LEU A 52 21.89 6.60 12.98
CA LEU A 52 21.09 7.72 12.49
C LEU A 52 20.33 7.37 11.20
N MET A 53 20.86 6.48 10.34
CA MET A 53 20.13 6.02 9.15
C MET A 53 18.87 5.25 9.54
N PHE A 54 18.97 4.36 10.52
CA PHE A 54 17.82 3.63 11.06
C PHE A 54 16.75 4.60 11.59
N PHE A 55 17.14 5.51 12.48
CA PHE A 55 16.20 6.46 13.09
C PHE A 55 15.57 7.44 12.10
N SER A 56 16.26 7.78 11.01
CA SER A 56 15.76 8.70 9.98
C SER A 56 15.05 8.00 8.81
N SER A 57 15.13 6.68 8.68
CA SER A 57 14.51 5.91 7.57
C SER A 57 13.01 6.22 7.40
N GLY A 58 12.25 6.21 8.50
CA GLY A 58 10.82 6.54 8.48
C GLY A 58 10.53 7.95 7.95
N MET A 59 11.40 8.93 8.23
CA MET A 59 11.25 10.30 7.70
C MET A 59 11.40 10.35 6.19
N VAL A 60 12.30 9.53 5.62
CA VAL A 60 12.49 9.43 4.16
C VAL A 60 11.25 8.85 3.49
N GLY A 61 10.65 7.79 4.06
CA GLY A 61 9.39 7.22 3.57
C GLY A 61 8.24 8.23 3.59
N VAL A 62 8.09 8.97 4.70
CA VAL A 62 7.07 10.03 4.83
C VAL A 62 7.31 11.19 3.85
N ALA A 63 8.56 11.61 3.67
CA ALA A 63 8.92 12.64 2.71
C ALA A 63 8.53 12.24 1.28
N GLY A 64 8.74 10.96 0.91
CA GLY A 64 8.30 10.40 -0.37
C GLY A 64 6.82 10.63 -0.65
N HIS A 65 5.96 10.26 0.30
CA HIS A 65 4.52 10.50 0.18
C HIS A 65 4.16 11.98 0.06
N TYR A 66 4.83 12.85 0.83
CA TYR A 66 4.56 14.28 0.80
C TYR A 66 4.92 14.92 -0.55
N PHE A 67 6.09 14.60 -1.10
CA PHE A 67 6.58 15.20 -2.34
C PHE A 67 5.94 14.62 -3.60
N LEU A 68 5.67 13.31 -3.62
CA LEU A 68 5.12 12.64 -4.79
C LEU A 68 3.61 12.75 -4.88
N LYS A 69 2.93 13.24 -3.82
CA LYS A 69 1.47 13.39 -3.74
C LYS A 69 0.73 12.06 -3.98
N ASP A 70 1.39 10.96 -3.67
CA ASP A 70 0.90 9.61 -3.88
C ASP A 70 0.12 9.14 -2.65
N GLY A 71 -1.18 9.40 -2.71
CA GLY A 71 -2.16 8.93 -1.74
C GLY A 71 -2.50 9.97 -0.68
N THR A 72 -3.79 10.04 -0.35
CA THR A 72 -4.30 10.66 0.86
C THR A 72 -3.79 9.87 2.06
N VAL A 73 -2.55 10.13 2.46
CA VAL A 73 -2.01 9.58 3.70
C VAL A 73 -2.80 10.21 4.83
N ASP A 74 -3.74 9.45 5.42
CA ASP A 74 -4.11 9.74 6.79
C ASP A 74 -2.83 9.54 7.61
N ARG A 75 -2.30 10.63 8.15
CA ARG A 75 -1.02 10.65 8.91
C ARG A 75 -1.02 9.64 10.06
N LYS A 76 -2.18 9.16 10.49
CA LYS A 76 -2.33 8.11 11.51
C LYS A 76 -2.00 6.69 11.04
N GLU A 77 -2.09 6.38 9.75
CA GLU A 77 -1.83 5.02 9.22
C GLU A 77 -0.35 4.76 8.89
N ALA A 78 0.44 5.81 8.65
CA ALA A 78 1.68 5.69 7.89
C ALA A 78 2.92 5.18 8.66
N THR A 79 2.92 5.14 10.00
CA THR A 79 4.18 4.96 10.75
C THR A 79 4.09 4.07 12.00
N SER A 80 2.95 3.41 12.26
CA SER A 80 2.71 2.79 13.58
C SER A 80 2.36 1.30 13.55
N SER A 81 2.21 0.66 12.38
CA SER A 81 1.96 -0.78 12.31
C SER A 81 3.20 -1.57 11.89
N ILE A 82 3.40 -2.72 12.53
CA ILE A 82 4.43 -3.69 12.15
C ILE A 82 4.26 -4.15 10.69
N GLU A 83 3.03 -4.11 10.18
CA GLU A 83 2.69 -4.45 8.80
C GLU A 83 3.40 -3.54 7.80
N VAL A 84 3.57 -2.24 8.09
CA VAL A 84 4.25 -1.31 7.18
C VAL A 84 5.71 -1.72 6.94
N VAL A 85 6.40 -2.17 7.99
CA VAL A 85 7.80 -2.65 7.88
C VAL A 85 7.85 -3.92 7.04
N VAL A 86 6.92 -4.86 7.28
CA VAL A 86 6.83 -6.11 6.52
C VAL A 86 6.53 -5.84 5.04
N PHE A 87 5.53 -5.01 4.75
CA PHE A 87 5.14 -4.67 3.38
C PHE A 87 6.22 -3.88 2.63
N SER A 88 6.87 -2.93 3.29
CA SER A 88 8.00 -2.20 2.68
C SER A 88 9.16 -3.13 2.36
N SER A 89 9.44 -4.10 3.23
CA SER A 89 10.47 -5.12 3.01
C SER A 89 10.10 -6.08 1.87
N LEU A 90 8.85 -6.55 1.82
CA LEU A 90 8.35 -7.38 0.73
C LEU A 90 8.39 -6.65 -0.61
N MET A 91 7.99 -5.37 -0.64
CA MET A 91 8.09 -4.53 -1.83
C MET A 91 9.53 -4.39 -2.29
N ALA A 92 10.49 -4.15 -1.38
CA ALA A 92 11.90 -4.06 -1.73
C ALA A 92 12.41 -5.37 -2.37
N VAL A 93 12.05 -6.53 -1.81
CA VAL A 93 12.39 -7.85 -2.38
C VAL A 93 11.79 -8.02 -3.77
N LEU A 94 10.50 -7.70 -3.95
CA LEU A 94 9.82 -7.79 -5.24
C LEU A 94 10.39 -6.80 -6.27
N PHE A 95 10.81 -5.63 -5.83
CA PHE A 95 11.44 -4.61 -6.67
C PHE A 95 12.80 -5.09 -7.19
N VAL A 96 13.67 -5.58 -6.30
CA VAL A 96 14.97 -6.15 -6.67
C VAL A 96 14.80 -7.39 -7.57
N SER A 97 13.76 -8.18 -7.35
CA SER A 97 13.44 -9.36 -8.16
C SER A 97 12.72 -9.03 -9.47
N ASN A 98 12.62 -7.75 -9.85
CA ASN A 98 11.88 -7.25 -11.02
C ASN A 98 10.46 -7.84 -11.16
N SER A 99 9.83 -8.13 -10.02
CA SER A 99 8.54 -8.82 -9.92
C SER A 99 7.43 -7.89 -9.44
N TYR A 100 7.78 -6.72 -8.89
CA TYR A 100 6.81 -5.80 -8.32
C TYR A 100 5.81 -5.26 -9.36
N GLN A 101 6.22 -5.10 -10.62
CA GLN A 101 5.31 -4.70 -11.68
C GLN A 101 4.16 -5.71 -11.89
N ARG A 102 4.46 -7.01 -11.85
CA ARG A 102 3.43 -8.06 -11.95
C ARG A 102 2.46 -7.99 -10.78
N GLU A 103 2.96 -7.64 -9.59
CA GLU A 103 2.13 -7.49 -8.41
C GLU A 103 1.20 -6.27 -8.51
N ILE A 104 1.70 -5.15 -9.02
CA ILE A 104 0.86 -3.98 -9.35
C ILE A 104 -0.26 -4.38 -10.32
N ASP A 105 0.05 -5.15 -11.37
CA ASP A 105 -0.93 -5.57 -12.37
C ASP A 105 -1.98 -6.52 -11.77
N ARG A 106 -1.55 -7.48 -10.93
CA ARG A 106 -2.45 -8.37 -10.17
C ARG A 106 -3.43 -7.57 -9.32
N VAL A 107 -2.92 -6.62 -8.54
CA VAL A 107 -3.71 -5.80 -7.63
C VAL A 107 -4.66 -4.87 -8.38
N LYS A 108 -4.21 -4.25 -9.49
CA LYS A 108 -5.09 -3.44 -10.35
C LYS A 108 -6.26 -4.26 -10.91
N ASN A 109 -6.01 -5.50 -11.32
CA ASN A 109 -7.06 -6.38 -11.80
C ASN A 109 -8.04 -6.75 -10.69
N LYS A 110 -7.55 -7.11 -9.49
CA LYS A 110 -8.39 -7.36 -8.32
C LYS A 110 -9.21 -6.12 -7.94
N TYR A 111 -8.61 -4.93 -7.98
CA TYR A 111 -9.29 -3.66 -7.72
C TYR A 111 -10.39 -3.36 -8.73
N ARG A 112 -10.14 -3.58 -10.03
CA ARG A 112 -11.18 -3.45 -11.06
C ARG A 112 -12.34 -4.42 -10.83
N GLN A 113 -12.04 -5.68 -10.50
CA GLN A 113 -13.08 -6.67 -10.20
C GLN A 113 -13.89 -6.28 -8.96
N PHE A 114 -13.23 -5.80 -7.91
CA PHE A 114 -13.89 -5.27 -6.71
C PHE A 114 -14.83 -4.11 -7.06
N LEU A 115 -14.38 -3.15 -7.87
CA LEU A 115 -15.22 -2.04 -8.32
C LEU A 115 -16.41 -2.54 -9.13
N LEU A 116 -16.20 -3.40 -10.13
CA LEU A 116 -17.24 -3.94 -11.02
C LEU A 116 -18.25 -4.82 -10.27
N GLY A 117 -17.81 -5.63 -9.32
CA GLY A 117 -18.67 -6.44 -8.47
C GLY A 117 -19.48 -5.61 -7.48
N ASN A 118 -19.00 -4.40 -7.14
CA ASN A 118 -19.68 -3.48 -6.24
C ASN A 118 -20.44 -2.35 -6.95
N ILE A 119 -20.53 -2.37 -8.29
CA ILE A 119 -21.50 -1.55 -9.02
C ILE A 119 -22.88 -2.13 -8.72
N PRO A 120 -23.81 -1.36 -8.12
CA PRO A 120 -25.20 -1.81 -7.97
C PRO A 120 -25.72 -2.22 -9.33
N SER A 121 -26.38 -3.38 -9.43
CA SER A 121 -26.97 -3.76 -10.72
C SER A 121 -27.98 -2.69 -11.14
N HIS A 122 -28.26 -2.57 -12.45
CA HIS A 122 -29.30 -1.65 -12.93
C HIS A 122 -30.64 -1.88 -12.19
N ALA A 123 -30.91 -3.12 -11.76
CA ALA A 123 -32.07 -3.48 -10.95
C ALA A 123 -31.98 -2.97 -9.51
N ASP A 124 -30.79 -2.96 -8.89
CA ASP A 124 -30.59 -2.40 -7.55
C ASP A 124 -30.70 -0.87 -7.55
N ALA A 125 -30.24 -0.21 -8.62
CA ALA A 125 -30.40 1.22 -8.83
C ALA A 125 -31.87 1.63 -9.05
N GLU A 126 -32.62 0.83 -9.81
CA GLU A 126 -34.08 0.97 -9.98
C GLU A 126 -34.84 0.74 -8.67
N LEU A 127 -34.43 -0.27 -7.88
CA LEU A 127 -35.00 -0.54 -6.58
C LEU A 127 -34.75 0.63 -5.61
N PHE A 128 -33.53 1.16 -5.54
CA PHE A 128 -33.22 2.36 -4.75
C PHE A 128 -34.05 3.59 -5.16
N LYS A 129 -34.28 3.79 -6.46
CA LYS A 129 -35.20 4.84 -6.95
C LYS A 129 -36.65 4.59 -6.53
N LYS A 130 -37.09 3.33 -6.47
CA LYS A 130 -38.46 2.95 -6.10
C LYS A 130 -38.74 3.03 -4.61
N ILE A 131 -37.73 2.84 -3.75
CA ILE A 131 -37.88 2.89 -2.29
C ILE A 131 -37.81 4.34 -1.76
N GLY A 132 -37.12 5.25 -2.45
CA GLY A 132 -37.02 6.67 -2.07
C GLY A 132 -36.33 6.92 -0.71
N PRO A 133 -35.90 8.15 -0.40
CA PRO A 133 -35.13 8.47 0.81
C PRO A 133 -35.98 8.50 2.11
N GLN A 134 -37.02 7.69 2.23
CA GLN A 134 -37.97 7.69 3.36
C GLN A 134 -37.56 6.72 4.49
N ALA A 135 -36.34 6.18 4.45
CA ALA A 135 -35.83 5.25 5.47
C ALA A 135 -34.47 5.69 6.02
N VAL A 136 -34.40 6.89 6.58
CA VAL A 136 -33.47 7.26 7.67
C VAL A 136 -34.22 8.14 8.66
#